data_AF-A0A158Q2S4-F1
#
_entry.id   AF-A0A158Q2S4-F1
#
_cell.length_a   1.000
_cell.length_b   1.000
_cell.length_c   1.000
_cell.angle_alpha   90.00
_cell.angle_beta   90.00
_cell.angle_gamma   90.00
#
_symmetry.space_group_name_H-M   'P 1'
#
loop_
_entity.id
_entity.type
_entity.pdbx_description
1 polymer ?
#
loop_
_entity_poly.entity_id
_entity_poly.type
_entity_poly.pdbx_seq_one_letter_code
_entity_poly.pdbx_strand_id
1 'polypeptide(L)'
;MASWFRNIQGHLTDFANEVFDEATEEVTDPDSELQVLKKKYMEIEKQLKLEQENNEMLNKKQAILEDQIYSKELEIESLNSKYGIMIESRDTQIRSLQVIIFMLSILFLLLFLQIFADALRANLIEYEERYELCKAENAETVQQLEKLSIDFDRLRASFEDEVEKLRIELDASKIDRERLRADVEKFRSAIGSIDEELNKLRESNERLARDNRAMGESLDKFNEIRDMLERKNSLSTQNFNLRISRDKEKALRECERLREHLVTVEDTSTKEAVMAEEREVALRAKIKELELQIHESADSAISSTSVLQVYCELIFLNGFYFKTTTSFSDNQIALSNLQKVFQDIRLEYDLEIIEELETQLSERIAVYSTNSVSQIDHEILKQLFLSYFTAQPNKKPEIAMLLASILGYKEEVSKLSRTNSSSRYAANKISLAEQFIRFLENESVTSATSHSLPIEVRKFNFILEKKIFKFFSKKILIYLLVMMKFPFISTFITFLKIFFRY
;
A
#
# COMPACT_ATOMS: atom_id res chain seq x y z
N MET A 1 18.50 -117.36 191.33
CA MET A 1 17.46 -116.99 192.32
C MET A 1 16.72 -118.21 192.86
N ALA A 2 15.58 -118.64 192.31
CA ALA A 2 14.68 -119.60 193.00
C ALA A 2 15.32 -120.94 193.40
N SER A 3 16.12 -121.57 192.52
CA SER A 3 16.84 -122.82 192.84
C SER A 3 17.85 -122.65 194.00
N TRP A 4 18.57 -121.53 194.01
CA TRP A 4 19.58 -121.19 195.03
C TRP A 4 18.96 -121.04 196.42
N PHE A 5 17.83 -120.34 196.54
CA PHE A 5 17.10 -120.22 197.82
C PHE A 5 16.59 -121.58 198.33
N ARG A 6 16.03 -122.42 197.46
CA ARG A 6 15.57 -123.77 197.86
C ARG A 6 16.74 -124.67 198.28
N ASN A 7 17.90 -124.53 197.65
CA ASN A 7 19.12 -125.26 198.01
C ASN A 7 19.66 -124.79 199.37
N ILE A 8 19.70 -123.48 199.62
CA ILE A 8 20.06 -122.90 200.93
C ILE A 8 19.08 -123.37 202.02
N GLN A 9 17.77 -123.42 201.74
CA GLN A 9 16.78 -123.87 202.73
C GLN A 9 16.92 -125.36 203.06
N GLY A 10 17.29 -126.20 202.08
CA GLY A 10 17.70 -127.59 202.30
C GLY A 10 18.90 -127.66 203.25
N HIS A 11 20.02 -127.05 202.85
CA HIS A 11 21.25 -127.02 203.66
C HIS A 11 21.06 -126.43 205.06
N LEU A 12 20.18 -125.43 205.25
CA LEU A 12 19.87 -124.90 206.59
C LEU A 12 19.09 -125.90 207.46
N THR A 13 18.29 -126.77 206.85
CA THR A 13 17.53 -127.80 207.55
C THR A 13 18.42 -129.00 207.87
N ASP A 14 19.26 -129.41 206.91
CA ASP A 14 20.25 -130.47 207.10
C ASP A 14 21.26 -130.06 208.20
N PHE A 15 21.81 -128.84 208.14
CA PHE A 15 22.69 -128.27 209.16
C PHE A 15 22.01 -128.10 210.53
N ALA A 16 20.71 -127.75 210.56
CA ALA A 16 19.97 -127.67 211.82
C ALA A 16 19.81 -129.04 212.49
N ASN A 17 19.64 -130.12 211.71
CA ASN A 17 19.62 -131.49 212.24
C ASN A 17 21.03 -131.92 212.68
N GLU A 18 22.05 -131.69 211.84
CA GLU A 18 23.45 -132.02 212.10
C GLU A 18 23.97 -131.37 213.41
N VAL A 19 23.63 -130.10 213.65
CA VAL A 19 23.95 -129.39 214.91
C VAL A 19 23.12 -129.90 216.11
N PHE A 20 21.92 -130.45 215.90
CA PHE A 20 21.14 -131.06 216.99
C PHE A 20 21.69 -132.44 217.40
N ASP A 21 22.13 -133.25 216.42
CA ASP A 21 22.77 -134.54 216.66
C ASP A 21 24.17 -134.34 217.28
N GLU A 22 25.02 -133.46 216.73
CA GLU A 22 26.35 -133.14 217.29
C GLU A 22 26.28 -132.49 218.69
N ALA A 23 25.14 -131.86 219.05
CA ALA A 23 24.88 -131.37 220.40
C ALA A 23 24.30 -132.42 221.37
N THR A 24 24.04 -133.66 220.92
CA THR A 24 23.51 -134.76 221.76
C THR A 24 24.38 -136.02 221.79
N GLU A 25 25.45 -136.10 221.00
CA GLU A 25 26.44 -137.18 221.08
C GLU A 25 27.38 -136.97 222.30
N GLU A 26 27.28 -137.85 223.31
CA GLU A 26 27.92 -137.66 224.62
C GLU A 26 29.43 -138.01 224.60
N VAL A 27 30.26 -136.98 224.35
CA VAL A 27 31.71 -137.09 224.10
C VAL A 27 32.48 -137.81 225.20
N THR A 28 33.14 -138.92 224.85
CA THR A 28 33.79 -139.83 225.81
C THR A 28 35.28 -139.51 226.10
N ASP A 29 35.93 -138.67 225.30
CA ASP A 29 37.29 -138.16 225.56
C ASP A 29 37.52 -136.76 224.93
N PRO A 30 37.37 -135.66 225.70
CA PRO A 30 37.44 -134.30 225.17
C PRO A 30 38.85 -133.88 224.72
N ASP A 31 39.91 -134.57 225.12
CA ASP A 31 41.28 -134.22 224.72
C ASP A 31 41.57 -134.67 223.27
N SER A 32 40.87 -135.72 222.80
CA SER A 32 40.84 -136.17 221.40
C SER A 32 40.19 -135.12 220.49
N GLU A 33 39.01 -134.63 220.87
CA GLU A 33 38.35 -133.55 220.13
C GLU A 33 39.19 -132.27 220.14
N LEU A 34 39.82 -131.92 221.26
CA LEU A 34 40.71 -130.77 221.34
C LEU A 34 41.90 -130.90 220.35
N GLN A 35 42.40 -132.10 220.08
CA GLN A 35 43.38 -132.33 219.01
C GLN A 35 42.78 -132.21 217.61
N VAL A 36 41.61 -132.79 217.35
CA VAL A 36 40.92 -132.68 216.05
C VAL A 36 40.57 -131.22 215.74
N LEU A 37 40.08 -130.47 216.73
CA LEU A 37 39.74 -129.06 216.62
C LEU A 37 41.00 -128.21 216.44
N LYS A 38 42.10 -128.46 217.16
CA LYS A 38 43.42 -127.83 216.88
C LYS A 38 43.92 -128.14 215.48
N LYS A 39 43.70 -129.36 214.96
CA LYS A 39 44.14 -129.75 213.62
C LYS A 39 43.28 -129.12 212.52
N LYS A 40 41.95 -129.06 212.70
CA LYS A 40 41.03 -128.26 211.87
C LYS A 40 41.45 -126.78 211.90
N TYR A 41 41.71 -126.23 213.09
CA TYR A 41 42.15 -124.84 213.29
C TYR A 41 43.46 -124.53 212.56
N MET A 42 44.52 -125.33 212.74
CA MET A 42 45.79 -125.13 212.02
C MET A 42 45.66 -125.26 210.50
N GLU A 43 44.79 -126.14 209.99
CA GLU A 43 44.55 -126.25 208.55
C GLU A 43 43.70 -125.08 208.03
N ILE A 44 42.74 -124.57 208.82
CA ILE A 44 41.97 -123.35 208.52
C ILE A 44 42.86 -122.11 208.58
N GLU A 45 43.75 -121.98 209.56
CA GLU A 45 44.78 -120.93 209.61
C GLU A 45 45.70 -120.99 208.38
N LYS A 46 46.10 -122.19 207.97
CA LYS A 46 46.92 -122.42 206.77
C LYS A 46 46.18 -122.09 205.47
N GLN A 47 44.88 -122.39 205.37
CA GLN A 47 44.04 -121.99 204.23
C GLN A 47 43.74 -120.50 204.23
N LEU A 48 43.41 -119.92 205.38
CA LEU A 48 43.23 -118.47 205.57
C LEU A 48 44.51 -117.71 205.20
N LYS A 49 45.67 -118.21 205.60
CA LYS A 49 46.97 -117.63 205.25
C LYS A 49 47.27 -117.76 203.76
N LEU A 50 46.99 -118.92 203.14
CA LEU A 50 47.10 -119.09 201.69
C LEU A 50 46.17 -118.13 200.93
N GLU A 51 44.94 -117.91 201.40
CA GLU A 51 44.05 -116.92 200.79
C GLU A 51 44.43 -115.47 201.12
N GLN A 52 45.05 -115.19 202.26
CA GLN A 52 45.65 -113.87 202.54
C GLN A 52 46.82 -113.59 201.58
N GLU A 53 47.73 -114.55 201.39
CA GLU A 53 48.83 -114.48 200.44
C GLU A 53 48.31 -114.35 198.98
N ASN A 54 47.25 -115.09 198.61
CA ASN A 54 46.58 -115.00 197.31
C ASN A 54 45.87 -113.64 197.11
N ASN A 55 45.13 -113.14 198.10
CA ASN A 55 44.51 -111.81 198.05
C ASN A 55 45.56 -110.70 198.00
N GLU A 56 46.69 -110.82 198.71
CA GLU A 56 47.79 -109.87 198.61
C GLU A 56 48.41 -109.89 197.19
N MET A 57 48.56 -111.07 196.58
CA MET A 57 49.01 -111.23 195.20
C MET A 57 48.00 -110.69 194.16
N LEU A 58 46.70 -110.86 194.40
CA LEU A 58 45.62 -110.29 193.58
C LEU A 58 45.59 -108.77 193.70
N ASN A 59 45.70 -108.21 194.92
CA ASN A 59 45.78 -106.77 195.16
C ASN A 59 47.02 -106.15 194.50
N LYS A 60 48.19 -106.81 194.59
CA LYS A 60 49.41 -106.41 193.86
C LYS A 60 49.19 -106.43 192.35
N LYS A 61 48.54 -107.47 191.81
CA LYS A 61 48.21 -107.57 190.39
C LYS A 61 47.20 -106.51 189.94
N GLN A 62 46.20 -106.19 190.78
CA GLN A 62 45.24 -105.12 190.53
C GLN A 62 45.96 -103.76 190.48
N ALA A 63 46.78 -103.42 191.47
CA ALA A 63 47.54 -102.16 191.47
C ALA A 63 48.47 -102.02 190.24
N ILE A 64 49.10 -103.12 189.80
CA ILE A 64 49.89 -103.14 188.56
C ILE A 64 49.03 -102.90 187.31
N LEU A 65 47.81 -103.45 187.27
CA LEU A 65 46.88 -103.23 186.16
C LEU A 65 46.29 -101.81 186.18
N GLU A 66 46.03 -101.23 187.35
CA GLU A 66 45.58 -99.85 187.53
C GLU A 66 46.66 -98.85 187.07
N ASP A 67 47.93 -99.06 187.44
CA ASP A 67 49.07 -98.26 186.95
C ASP A 67 49.26 -98.41 185.43
N GLN A 68 49.10 -99.63 184.88
CA GLN A 68 49.13 -99.86 183.43
C GLN A 68 47.97 -99.17 182.70
N ILE A 69 46.75 -99.17 183.27
CA ILE A 69 45.60 -98.45 182.72
C ILE A 69 45.88 -96.95 182.73
N TYR A 70 46.29 -96.38 183.86
CA TYR A 70 46.63 -94.97 183.99
C TYR A 70 47.73 -94.53 183.01
N SER A 71 48.80 -95.33 182.87
CA SER A 71 49.85 -95.10 181.87
C SER A 71 49.31 -95.15 180.44
N LYS A 72 48.33 -96.01 180.14
CA LYS A 72 47.71 -96.09 178.81
C LYS A 72 46.69 -94.98 178.54
N GLU A 73 45.99 -94.49 179.56
CA GLU A 73 45.13 -93.31 179.46
C GLU A 73 45.98 -92.07 179.14
N LEU A 74 47.13 -91.89 179.78
CA LEU A 74 48.10 -90.83 179.45
C LEU A 74 48.69 -90.97 178.03
N GLU A 75 48.98 -92.19 177.56
CA GLU A 75 49.37 -92.42 176.15
C GLU A 75 48.26 -92.02 175.18
N ILE A 76 47.01 -92.40 175.47
CA ILE A 76 45.83 -92.08 174.66
C ILE A 76 45.58 -90.56 174.63
N GLU A 77 45.65 -89.88 175.77
CA GLU A 77 45.50 -88.42 175.84
C GLU A 77 46.63 -87.71 175.07
N SER A 78 47.87 -88.18 175.19
CA SER A 78 49.01 -87.67 174.43
C SER A 78 48.83 -87.86 172.91
N LEU A 79 48.26 -88.99 172.47
CA LEU A 79 47.94 -89.25 171.07
C LEU A 79 46.78 -88.38 170.58
N ASN A 80 45.69 -88.29 171.34
CA ASN A 80 44.53 -87.46 171.02
C ASN A 80 44.92 -85.98 170.90
N SER A 81 45.78 -85.47 171.78
CA SER A 81 46.34 -84.12 171.69
C SER A 81 47.13 -83.91 170.40
N LYS A 82 48.04 -84.83 170.05
CA LYS A 82 48.83 -84.78 168.80
C LYS A 82 47.94 -84.82 167.54
N TYR A 83 46.93 -85.69 167.52
CA TYR A 83 46.01 -85.77 166.39
C TYR A 83 45.07 -84.56 166.30
N GLY A 84 44.60 -84.01 167.42
CA GLY A 84 43.80 -82.78 167.45
C GLY A 84 44.55 -81.58 166.82
N ILE A 85 45.80 -81.35 167.24
CA ILE A 85 46.68 -80.33 166.67
C ILE A 85 46.92 -80.58 165.16
N MET A 86 47.09 -81.83 164.76
CA MET A 86 47.25 -82.18 163.34
C MET A 86 45.99 -81.91 162.51
N ILE A 87 44.80 -82.20 163.04
CA ILE A 87 43.51 -81.92 162.39
C ILE A 87 43.31 -80.41 162.26
N GLU A 88 43.51 -79.63 163.33
CA GLU A 88 43.42 -78.17 163.28
C GLU A 88 44.41 -77.56 162.26
N SER A 89 45.64 -78.09 162.20
CA SER A 89 46.63 -77.72 161.19
C SER A 89 46.24 -78.11 159.76
N ARG A 90 45.35 -79.09 159.55
CA ARG A 90 44.81 -79.43 158.23
C ARG A 90 43.58 -78.61 157.90
N ASP A 91 42.68 -78.36 158.85
CA ASP A 91 41.49 -77.53 158.62
C ASP A 91 41.84 -76.06 158.35
N THR A 92 42.93 -75.55 158.92
CA THR A 92 43.49 -74.24 158.58
C THR A 92 44.07 -74.22 157.16
N GLN A 93 44.81 -75.26 156.74
CA GLN A 93 45.29 -75.41 155.37
C GLN A 93 44.13 -75.52 154.36
N ILE A 94 43.13 -76.36 154.63
CA ILE A 94 41.95 -76.55 153.77
C ILE A 94 41.20 -75.22 153.60
N ARG A 95 40.94 -74.48 154.68
CA ARG A 95 40.33 -73.14 154.61
C ARG A 95 41.16 -72.15 153.76
N SER A 96 42.48 -72.17 153.90
CA SER A 96 43.35 -71.31 153.07
C SER A 96 43.29 -71.67 151.57
N LEU A 97 43.28 -72.95 151.23
CA LEU A 97 43.18 -73.44 149.85
C LEU A 97 41.81 -73.16 149.24
N GLN A 98 40.72 -73.29 150.02
CA GLN A 98 39.36 -72.92 149.59
C GLN A 98 39.27 -71.44 149.20
N VAL A 99 39.87 -70.53 149.99
CA VAL A 99 39.95 -69.11 149.67
C VAL A 99 40.76 -68.87 148.38
N ILE A 100 41.89 -69.54 148.21
CA ILE A 100 42.71 -69.42 146.99
C ILE A 100 41.94 -69.90 145.75
N ILE A 101 41.25 -71.05 145.83
CA ILE A 101 40.43 -71.59 144.72
C ILE A 101 39.27 -70.64 144.37
N PHE A 102 38.62 -70.05 145.37
CA PHE A 102 37.58 -69.04 145.15
C PHE A 102 38.11 -67.79 144.45
N MET A 103 39.26 -67.25 144.89
CA MET A 103 39.91 -66.10 144.26
C MET A 103 40.37 -66.38 142.82
N LEU A 104 40.92 -67.57 142.55
CA LEU A 104 41.28 -68.00 141.19
C LEU A 104 40.05 -68.14 140.28
N SER A 105 38.93 -68.62 140.82
CA SER A 105 37.66 -68.73 140.09
C SER A 105 37.10 -67.36 139.69
N ILE A 106 37.17 -66.37 140.60
CA ILE A 106 36.82 -64.97 140.31
C ILE A 106 37.78 -64.38 139.28
N LEU A 107 39.08 -64.57 139.43
CA LEU A 107 40.09 -64.05 138.50
C LEU A 107 39.90 -64.59 137.08
N PHE A 108 39.58 -65.89 136.94
CA PHE A 108 39.28 -66.51 135.65
C PHE A 108 38.01 -65.92 135.02
N LEU A 109 36.94 -65.72 135.80
CA LEU A 109 35.71 -65.09 135.32
C LEU A 109 35.94 -63.64 134.88
N LEU A 110 36.71 -62.86 135.64
CA LEU A 110 37.07 -61.49 135.29
C LEU A 110 37.93 -61.42 134.02
N LEU A 111 38.90 -62.31 133.86
CA LEU A 111 39.72 -62.40 132.65
C LEU A 111 38.88 -62.76 131.41
N PHE A 112 37.96 -63.73 131.53
CA PHE A 112 37.03 -64.09 130.47
C PHE A 112 36.11 -62.93 130.07
N LEU A 113 35.53 -62.24 131.06
CA LEU A 113 34.69 -61.06 130.82
C LEU A 113 35.46 -59.90 130.18
N GLN A 114 36.71 -59.68 130.56
CA GLN A 114 37.57 -58.67 129.95
C GLN A 114 37.84 -59.00 128.47
N ILE A 115 38.25 -60.23 128.16
CA ILE A 115 38.49 -60.69 126.77
C ILE A 115 37.22 -60.55 125.93
N PHE A 116 36.06 -60.90 126.48
CA PHE A 116 34.77 -60.77 125.79
C PHE A 116 34.38 -59.30 125.57
N ALA A 117 34.62 -58.42 126.56
CA ALA A 117 34.37 -56.99 126.43
C ALA A 117 35.29 -56.33 125.37
N ASP A 118 36.56 -56.74 125.29
CA ASP A 118 37.50 -56.25 124.28
C ASP A 118 37.16 -56.75 122.87
N ALA A 119 36.70 -58.00 122.74
CA ALA A 119 36.16 -58.51 121.47
C ALA A 119 34.89 -57.75 121.03
N LEU A 120 33.98 -57.43 121.94
CA LEU A 120 32.80 -56.60 121.64
C LEU A 120 33.17 -55.16 121.26
N ARG A 121 34.19 -54.57 121.90
CA ARG A 121 34.73 -53.25 121.52
C ARG A 121 35.31 -53.26 120.10
N ALA A 122 36.11 -54.28 119.76
CA ALA A 122 36.67 -54.42 118.42
C ALA A 122 35.59 -54.55 117.35
N ASN A 123 34.59 -55.42 117.56
CA ASN A 123 33.46 -55.57 116.66
C ASN A 123 32.66 -54.27 116.51
N LEU A 124 32.44 -53.52 117.60
CA LEU A 124 31.72 -52.25 117.58
C LEU A 124 32.43 -51.20 116.72
N ILE A 125 33.76 -51.09 116.86
CA ILE A 125 34.59 -50.20 116.03
C ILE A 125 34.49 -50.60 114.55
N GLU A 126 34.56 -51.90 114.23
CA GLU A 126 34.41 -52.37 112.84
C GLU A 126 33.02 -52.03 112.26
N TYR A 127 31.95 -52.14 113.05
CA TYR A 127 30.62 -51.72 112.63
C TYR A 127 30.50 -50.20 112.45
N GLU A 128 31.17 -49.40 113.29
CA GLU A 128 31.19 -47.93 113.19
C GLU A 128 31.98 -47.46 111.94
N GLU A 129 33.14 -48.05 111.67
CA GLU A 129 33.92 -47.81 110.43
C GLU A 129 33.13 -48.19 109.18
N ARG A 130 32.49 -49.38 109.16
CA ARG A 130 31.62 -49.82 108.06
C ARG A 130 30.41 -48.90 107.86
N TYR A 131 29.85 -48.36 108.94
CA TYR A 131 28.73 -47.41 108.88
C TYR A 131 29.15 -46.07 108.27
N GLU A 132 30.27 -45.49 108.74
CA GLU A 132 30.77 -44.21 108.20
C GLU A 132 31.24 -44.34 106.74
N LEU A 133 31.80 -45.48 106.33
CA LEU A 133 32.11 -45.77 104.92
C LEU A 133 30.83 -45.80 104.05
N CYS A 134 29.81 -46.56 104.47
CA CYS A 134 28.51 -46.64 103.76
C CYS A 134 27.82 -45.26 103.68
N LYS A 135 27.90 -44.47 104.75
CA LYS A 135 27.40 -43.09 104.84
C LYS A 135 28.17 -42.14 103.91
N ALA A 136 29.47 -42.32 103.75
CA ALA A 136 30.30 -41.55 102.81
C ALA A 136 29.99 -41.92 101.34
N GLU A 137 29.85 -43.21 101.02
CA GLU A 137 29.43 -43.69 99.69
C GLU A 137 28.02 -43.20 99.32
N ASN A 138 27.09 -43.20 100.28
CA ASN A 138 25.76 -42.63 100.11
C ASN A 138 25.80 -41.10 99.91
N ALA A 139 26.73 -40.39 100.57
CA ALA A 139 26.93 -38.95 100.34
C ALA A 139 27.55 -38.66 98.96
N GLU A 140 28.49 -39.48 98.48
CA GLU A 140 29.07 -39.34 97.15
C GLU A 140 28.02 -39.61 96.06
N THR A 141 27.25 -40.70 96.18
CA THR A 141 26.20 -41.03 95.20
C THR A 141 25.09 -39.98 95.16
N VAL A 142 24.75 -39.33 96.29
CA VAL A 142 23.89 -38.14 96.30
C VAL A 142 24.51 -36.98 95.52
N GLN A 143 25.79 -36.65 95.73
CA GLN A 143 26.47 -35.59 94.95
C GLN A 143 26.55 -35.91 93.45
N GLN A 144 26.74 -37.18 93.09
CA GLN A 144 26.71 -37.63 91.70
C GLN A 144 25.31 -37.46 91.09
N LEU A 145 24.24 -37.75 91.83
CA LEU A 145 22.85 -37.54 91.41
C LEU A 145 22.48 -36.04 91.29
N GLU A 146 22.90 -35.21 92.25
CA GLU A 146 22.71 -33.75 92.19
C GLU A 146 23.40 -33.14 90.96
N LYS A 147 24.67 -33.52 90.71
CA LYS A 147 25.40 -33.11 89.51
C LYS A 147 24.69 -33.57 88.23
N LEU A 148 24.25 -34.82 88.18
CA LEU A 148 23.54 -35.38 87.02
C LEU A 148 22.21 -34.66 86.77
N SER A 149 21.48 -34.26 87.82
CA SER A 149 20.28 -33.42 87.69
C SER A 149 20.61 -32.06 87.07
N ILE A 150 21.65 -31.38 87.56
CA ILE A 150 22.09 -30.08 87.03
C ILE A 150 22.50 -30.19 85.55
N ASP A 151 23.19 -31.26 85.16
CA ASP A 151 23.58 -31.49 83.77
C ASP A 151 22.38 -31.89 82.88
N PHE A 152 21.35 -32.56 83.42
CA PHE A 152 20.06 -32.77 82.73
C PHE A 152 19.28 -31.46 82.55
N ASP A 153 19.20 -30.60 83.57
CA ASP A 153 18.50 -29.32 83.48
C ASP A 153 19.17 -28.37 82.48
N ARG A 154 20.51 -28.36 82.42
CA ARG A 154 21.30 -27.66 81.39
C ARG A 154 21.01 -28.18 79.98
N LEU A 155 21.03 -29.50 79.79
CA LEU A 155 20.75 -30.13 78.51
C LEU A 155 19.33 -29.80 78.04
N ARG A 156 18.36 -29.90 78.96
CA ARG A 156 16.96 -29.52 78.72
C ARG A 156 16.82 -28.07 78.28
N ALA A 157 17.44 -27.12 79.01
CA ALA A 157 17.42 -25.71 78.63
C ALA A 157 17.99 -25.49 77.23
N SER A 158 19.10 -26.15 76.87
CA SER A 158 19.68 -26.02 75.53
C SER A 158 18.78 -26.57 74.41
N PHE A 159 17.98 -27.62 74.68
CA PHE A 159 16.97 -28.09 73.74
C PHE A 159 15.75 -27.16 73.65
N GLU A 160 15.32 -26.55 74.76
CA GLU A 160 14.23 -25.57 74.76
C GLU A 160 14.63 -24.30 73.95
N ASP A 161 15.87 -23.82 74.11
CA ASP A 161 16.45 -22.73 73.31
C ASP A 161 16.57 -23.08 71.81
N GLU A 162 17.07 -24.28 71.46
CA GLU A 162 17.21 -24.69 70.05
C GLU A 162 15.85 -24.90 69.37
N VAL A 163 14.86 -25.44 70.08
CA VAL A 163 13.48 -25.58 69.57
C VAL A 163 12.84 -24.23 69.30
N GLU A 164 12.98 -23.24 70.20
CA GLU A 164 12.41 -21.91 69.98
C GLU A 164 13.16 -21.15 68.86
N LYS A 165 14.49 -21.32 68.74
CA LYS A 165 15.25 -20.82 67.59
C LYS A 165 14.74 -21.40 66.27
N LEU A 166 14.58 -22.73 66.18
CA LEU A 166 14.06 -23.42 64.99
C LEU A 166 12.62 -23.00 64.67
N ARG A 167 11.81 -22.70 65.68
CA ARG A 167 10.45 -22.16 65.53
C ARG A 167 10.45 -20.76 64.92
N ILE A 168 11.30 -19.86 65.42
CA ILE A 168 11.47 -18.49 64.89
C ILE A 168 11.94 -18.55 63.42
N GLU A 169 12.91 -19.42 63.10
CA GLU A 169 13.42 -19.61 61.74
C GLU A 169 12.36 -20.21 60.80
N LEU A 170 11.56 -21.17 61.29
CA LEU A 170 10.42 -21.75 60.57
C LEU A 170 9.32 -20.71 60.30
N ASP A 171 9.01 -19.83 61.25
CA ASP A 171 7.99 -18.79 61.08
C ASP A 171 8.47 -17.66 60.16
N ALA A 172 9.76 -17.28 60.21
CA ALA A 172 10.38 -16.42 59.21
C ALA A 172 10.30 -17.02 57.80
N SER A 173 10.64 -18.31 57.65
CA SER A 173 10.56 -19.05 56.39
C SER A 173 9.13 -19.13 55.84
N LYS A 174 8.12 -19.30 56.69
CA LYS A 174 6.70 -19.20 56.30
C LYS A 174 6.34 -17.81 55.76
N ILE A 175 6.81 -16.74 56.40
CA ILE A 175 6.58 -15.35 55.97
C ILE A 175 7.21 -15.09 54.61
N ASP A 176 8.47 -15.48 54.39
CA ASP A 176 9.17 -15.27 53.11
C ASP A 176 8.57 -16.11 51.97
N ARG A 177 8.14 -17.34 52.26
CA ARG A 177 7.36 -18.14 51.31
C ARG A 177 6.04 -17.46 50.92
N GLU A 178 5.36 -16.78 51.85
CA GLU A 178 4.11 -16.07 51.56
C GLU A 178 4.33 -14.74 50.83
N ARG A 179 5.43 -14.02 51.11
CA ARG A 179 5.91 -12.89 50.29
C ARG A 179 6.15 -13.34 48.84
N LEU A 180 6.90 -14.43 48.66
CA LEU A 180 7.18 -14.99 47.33
C LEU A 180 5.91 -15.41 46.58
N ARG A 181 4.92 -15.98 47.27
CA ARG A 181 3.59 -16.29 46.68
C ARG A 181 2.86 -15.03 46.22
N ALA A 182 2.85 -13.97 47.04
CA ALA A 182 2.25 -12.70 46.68
C ALA A 182 2.95 -12.06 45.46
N ASP A 183 4.27 -12.16 45.38
CA ASP A 183 5.03 -11.66 44.22
C ASP A 183 4.82 -12.51 42.96
N VAL A 184 4.72 -13.84 43.08
CA VAL A 184 4.35 -14.73 41.96
C VAL A 184 2.97 -14.37 41.40
N GLU A 185 1.97 -14.08 42.24
CA GLU A 185 0.63 -13.69 41.76
C GLU A 185 0.64 -12.27 41.14
N LYS A 186 1.47 -11.33 41.64
CA LYS A 186 1.72 -10.04 40.96
C LYS A 186 2.32 -10.24 39.56
N PHE A 187 3.35 -11.08 39.44
CA PHE A 187 3.96 -11.38 38.14
C PHE A 187 2.97 -12.05 37.18
N ARG A 188 2.16 -12.99 37.68
CA ARG A 188 1.09 -13.64 36.91
C ARG A 188 0.04 -12.65 36.40
N SER A 189 -0.38 -11.71 37.26
CA SER A 189 -1.31 -10.63 36.88
C SER A 189 -0.69 -9.69 35.84
N ALA A 190 0.59 -9.31 35.99
CA ALA A 190 1.32 -8.49 35.03
C ALA A 190 1.47 -9.20 33.67
N ILE A 191 1.79 -10.50 33.66
CA ILE A 191 1.84 -11.32 32.43
C ILE A 191 0.48 -11.33 31.73
N GLY A 192 -0.62 -11.54 32.48
CA GLY A 192 -1.97 -11.48 31.92
C GLY A 192 -2.31 -10.12 31.28
N SER A 193 -1.88 -9.02 31.88
CA SER A 193 -2.02 -7.67 31.30
C SER A 193 -1.21 -7.51 30.01
N ILE A 194 0.02 -8.04 29.97
CA ILE A 194 0.89 -8.02 28.79
C ILE A 194 0.29 -8.86 27.65
N ASP A 195 -0.28 -10.04 27.95
CA ASP A 195 -0.97 -10.87 26.95
C ASP A 195 -2.22 -10.16 26.38
N GLU A 196 -2.97 -9.43 27.21
CA GLU A 196 -4.11 -8.62 26.76
C GLU A 196 -3.67 -7.46 25.84
N GLU A 197 -2.57 -6.77 26.18
CA GLU A 197 -1.97 -5.73 25.33
C GLU A 197 -1.41 -6.30 24.02
N LEU A 198 -0.73 -7.45 24.05
CA LEU A 198 -0.22 -8.13 22.86
C LEU A 198 -1.35 -8.57 21.93
N ASN A 199 -2.49 -9.01 22.47
CA ASN A 199 -3.66 -9.34 21.65
C ASN A 199 -4.30 -8.09 21.03
N LYS A 200 -4.45 -6.98 21.77
CA LYS A 200 -4.88 -5.69 21.21
C LYS A 200 -3.94 -5.18 20.11
N LEU A 201 -2.63 -5.36 20.28
CA LEU A 201 -1.63 -5.02 19.26
C LEU A 201 -1.70 -5.94 18.03
N ARG A 202 -2.01 -7.23 18.19
CA ARG A 202 -2.27 -8.16 17.07
C ARG A 202 -3.52 -7.74 16.29
N GLU A 203 -4.65 -7.52 16.96
CA GLU A 203 -5.90 -7.06 16.34
C GLU A 203 -5.71 -5.72 15.59
N SER A 204 -4.96 -4.80 16.18
CA SER A 204 -4.60 -3.51 15.57
C SER A 204 -3.73 -3.69 14.32
N ASN A 205 -2.72 -4.55 14.37
CA ASN A 205 -1.89 -4.88 13.22
C ASN A 205 -2.67 -5.61 12.10
N GLU A 206 -3.59 -6.52 12.45
CA GLU A 206 -4.49 -7.15 11.48
C GLU A 206 -5.44 -6.13 10.83
N ARG A 207 -5.90 -5.14 11.59
CA ARG A 207 -6.69 -4.03 11.07
C ARG A 207 -5.86 -3.19 10.09
N LEU A 208 -4.66 -2.76 10.48
CA LEU A 208 -3.76 -2.02 9.60
C LEU A 208 -3.37 -2.84 8.35
N ALA A 209 -3.21 -4.15 8.45
CA ALA A 209 -2.95 -5.02 7.30
C ALA A 209 -4.14 -5.14 6.34
N ARG A 210 -5.39 -5.09 6.86
CA ARG A 210 -6.61 -5.00 6.04
C ARG A 210 -6.75 -3.63 5.39
N ASP A 211 -6.55 -2.56 6.15
CA ASP A 211 -6.70 -1.18 5.68
C ASP A 211 -5.62 -0.84 4.62
N ASN A 212 -4.37 -1.28 4.81
CA ASN A 212 -3.31 -1.18 3.80
C ASN A 212 -3.62 -1.97 2.51
N ARG A 213 -4.28 -3.13 2.61
CA ARG A 213 -4.70 -3.91 1.43
C ARG A 213 -5.78 -3.18 0.64
N ALA A 214 -6.81 -2.68 1.33
CA ALA A 214 -7.86 -1.87 0.71
C ALA A 214 -7.30 -0.57 0.08
N MET A 215 -6.32 0.06 0.72
CA MET A 215 -5.61 1.21 0.16
C MET A 215 -4.79 0.85 -1.08
N GLY A 216 -4.14 -0.32 -1.10
CA GLY A 216 -3.45 -0.87 -2.28
C GLY A 216 -4.42 -1.09 -3.45
N GLU A 217 -5.53 -1.79 -3.22
CA GLU A 217 -6.59 -1.99 -4.23
C GLU A 217 -7.17 -0.66 -4.76
N SER A 218 -7.22 0.38 -3.93
CA SER A 218 -7.60 1.73 -4.33
C SER A 218 -6.52 2.43 -5.15
N LEU A 219 -5.24 2.25 -4.80
CA LEU A 219 -4.11 2.76 -5.56
C LEU A 219 -4.06 2.14 -6.96
N ASP A 220 -4.35 0.83 -7.07
CA ASP A 220 -4.40 0.11 -8.35
C ASP A 220 -5.55 0.60 -9.25
N LYS A 221 -6.72 0.91 -8.67
CA LYS A 221 -7.81 1.58 -9.40
C LYS A 221 -7.41 2.97 -9.89
N PHE A 222 -6.65 3.75 -9.10
CA PHE A 222 -6.10 5.03 -9.55
C PHE A 222 -5.02 4.86 -10.64
N ASN A 223 -4.18 3.82 -10.55
CA ASN A 223 -3.22 3.45 -11.60
C ASN A 223 -3.95 3.10 -12.91
N GLU A 224 -4.99 2.25 -12.85
CA GLU A 224 -5.79 1.89 -14.02
C GLU A 224 -6.46 3.12 -14.66
N ILE A 225 -7.07 4.00 -13.85
CA ILE A 225 -7.68 5.25 -14.32
C ILE A 225 -6.64 6.16 -14.97
N ARG A 226 -5.46 6.34 -14.37
CA ARG A 226 -4.34 7.10 -14.96
C ARG A 226 -3.94 6.50 -16.30
N ASP A 227 -3.72 5.20 -16.35
CA ASP A 227 -3.23 4.52 -17.55
C ASP A 227 -4.29 4.51 -18.67
N MET A 228 -5.59 4.50 -18.32
CA MET A 228 -6.68 4.72 -19.27
C MET A 228 -6.73 6.16 -19.77
N LEU A 229 -6.51 7.15 -18.90
CA LEU A 229 -6.43 8.56 -19.29
C LEU A 229 -5.21 8.82 -20.19
N GLU A 230 -4.06 8.21 -19.90
CA GLU A 230 -2.85 8.32 -20.72
C GLU A 230 -3.01 7.63 -22.08
N ARG A 231 -3.62 6.43 -22.12
CA ARG A 231 -4.03 5.77 -23.37
C ARG A 231 -5.02 6.64 -24.18
N LYS A 232 -6.03 7.20 -23.53
CA LYS A 232 -7.03 8.09 -24.18
C LYS A 232 -6.41 9.40 -24.68
N ASN A 233 -5.49 9.99 -23.93
CA ASN A 233 -4.77 11.20 -24.33
C ASN A 233 -3.81 10.93 -25.49
N SER A 234 -3.10 9.80 -25.45
CA SER A 234 -2.23 9.34 -26.54
C SER A 234 -3.02 9.08 -27.82
N LEU A 235 -4.14 8.38 -27.73
CA LEU A 235 -5.03 8.10 -28.87
C LEU A 235 -5.71 9.39 -29.40
N SER A 236 -6.09 10.32 -28.52
CA SER A 236 -6.59 11.64 -28.91
C SER A 236 -5.53 12.45 -29.68
N THR A 237 -4.30 12.49 -29.15
CA THR A 237 -3.15 13.15 -29.78
C THR A 237 -2.79 12.50 -31.11
N GLN A 238 -2.83 11.16 -31.20
CA GLN A 238 -2.63 10.40 -32.44
C GLN A 238 -3.71 10.72 -33.47
N ASN A 239 -5.00 10.72 -33.09
CA ASN A 239 -6.11 11.08 -33.98
C ASN A 239 -6.02 12.54 -34.46
N PHE A 240 -5.62 13.46 -33.58
CA PHE A 240 -5.40 14.86 -33.93
C PHE A 240 -4.23 15.03 -34.92
N ASN A 241 -3.10 14.35 -34.67
CA ASN A 241 -1.95 14.32 -35.58
C ASN A 241 -2.28 13.67 -36.92
N LEU A 242 -3.06 12.58 -36.94
CA LEU A 242 -3.55 11.94 -38.17
C LEU A 242 -4.48 12.86 -38.96
N ARG A 243 -5.35 13.62 -38.28
CA ARG A 243 -6.23 14.62 -38.91
C ARG A 243 -5.42 15.76 -39.51
N ILE A 244 -4.49 16.35 -38.75
CA ILE A 244 -3.54 17.36 -39.25
C ILE A 244 -2.73 16.82 -40.43
N SER A 245 -2.23 15.58 -40.36
CA SER A 245 -1.44 15.00 -41.45
C SER A 245 -2.28 14.79 -42.72
N ARG A 246 -3.53 14.31 -42.58
CA ARG A 246 -4.47 14.12 -43.70
C ARG A 246 -4.89 15.45 -44.33
N ASP A 247 -5.18 16.46 -43.51
CA ASP A 247 -5.61 17.76 -44.01
C ASP A 247 -4.42 18.58 -44.56
N LYS A 248 -3.20 18.41 -44.01
CA LYS A 248 -1.94 18.87 -44.63
C LYS A 248 -1.67 18.18 -45.97
N GLU A 249 -1.88 16.87 -46.07
CA GLU A 249 -1.66 16.11 -47.31
C GLU A 249 -2.68 16.50 -48.40
N LYS A 250 -3.95 16.75 -48.03
CA LYS A 250 -4.93 17.37 -48.93
C LYS A 250 -4.50 18.77 -49.38
N ALA A 251 -4.09 19.62 -48.43
CA ALA A 251 -3.64 20.97 -48.75
C ALA A 251 -2.40 20.98 -49.65
N LEU A 252 -1.45 20.05 -49.44
CA LEU A 252 -0.30 19.86 -50.32
C LEU A 252 -0.74 19.37 -51.70
N ARG A 253 -1.62 18.37 -51.80
CA ARG A 253 -2.15 17.90 -53.10
C ARG A 253 -2.92 18.99 -53.85
N GLU A 254 -3.68 19.83 -53.15
CA GLU A 254 -4.39 20.95 -53.77
C GLU A 254 -3.44 22.10 -54.15
N CYS A 255 -2.39 22.38 -53.36
CA CYS A 255 -1.33 23.30 -53.76
C CYS A 255 -0.55 22.78 -54.97
N GLU A 256 -0.29 21.48 -55.05
CA GLU A 256 0.36 20.84 -56.20
C GLU A 256 -0.53 20.93 -57.45
N ARG A 257 -1.82 20.58 -57.33
CA ARG A 257 -2.82 20.72 -58.40
C ARG A 257 -2.96 22.17 -58.86
N LEU A 258 -2.97 23.13 -57.95
CA LEU A 258 -3.01 24.56 -58.26
C LEU A 258 -1.69 25.05 -58.87
N ARG A 259 -0.54 24.46 -58.50
CA ARG A 259 0.76 24.76 -59.10
C ARG A 259 0.84 24.24 -60.54
N GLU A 260 0.42 23.00 -60.78
CA GLU A 260 0.33 22.44 -62.14
C GLU A 260 -0.70 23.19 -63.00
N HIS A 261 -1.86 23.57 -62.43
CA HIS A 261 -2.85 24.37 -63.14
C HIS A 261 -2.37 25.81 -63.40
N LEU A 262 -1.59 26.41 -62.50
CA LEU A 262 -1.00 27.73 -62.74
C LEU A 262 0.08 27.65 -63.81
N VAL A 263 1.00 26.68 -63.73
CA VAL A 263 2.04 26.45 -64.75
C VAL A 263 1.41 26.15 -66.11
N THR A 264 0.37 25.31 -66.19
CA THR A 264 -0.30 25.06 -67.49
C THR A 264 -1.08 26.26 -68.01
N VAL A 265 -1.61 27.14 -67.15
CA VAL A 265 -2.21 28.42 -67.58
C VAL A 265 -1.15 29.44 -67.99
N GLU A 266 0.01 29.50 -67.32
CA GLU A 266 1.14 30.34 -67.72
C GLU A 266 1.73 29.84 -69.05
N ASP A 267 1.91 28.53 -69.24
CA ASP A 267 2.37 27.91 -70.48
C ASP A 267 1.36 28.12 -71.63
N THR A 268 0.05 27.93 -71.42
CA THR A 268 -0.94 28.20 -72.48
C THR A 268 -1.08 29.68 -72.77
N SER A 269 -1.09 30.55 -71.74
CA SER A 269 -1.23 32.00 -71.94
C SER A 269 0.00 32.61 -72.61
N THR A 270 1.22 32.20 -72.24
CA THR A 270 2.45 32.65 -72.94
C THR A 270 2.52 32.10 -74.36
N LYS A 271 2.11 30.84 -74.58
CA LYS A 271 2.08 30.24 -75.91
C LYS A 271 1.01 30.84 -76.82
N GLU A 272 -0.18 31.16 -76.30
CA GLU A 272 -1.21 31.91 -77.04
C GLU A 272 -0.78 33.36 -77.27
N ALA A 273 -0.11 34.01 -76.33
CA ALA A 273 0.45 35.36 -76.52
C ALA A 273 1.50 35.36 -77.64
N VAL A 274 2.45 34.42 -77.64
CA VAL A 274 3.43 34.27 -78.73
C VAL A 274 2.74 33.94 -80.06
N MET A 275 1.78 33.00 -80.08
CA MET A 275 1.00 32.68 -81.30
C MET A 275 0.01 33.79 -81.72
N ALA A 276 -0.21 34.79 -80.88
CA ALA A 276 -0.96 36.01 -81.21
C ALA A 276 -0.02 37.10 -81.72
N GLU A 277 1.15 37.29 -81.11
CA GLU A 277 2.20 38.19 -81.55
C GLU A 277 2.76 37.76 -82.92
N GLU A 278 3.02 36.47 -83.15
CA GLU A 278 3.38 35.94 -84.48
C GLU A 278 2.29 36.22 -85.53
N ARG A 279 1.01 36.11 -85.14
CA ARG A 279 -0.12 36.45 -86.02
C ARG A 279 -0.23 37.96 -86.26
N GLU A 280 0.01 38.78 -85.25
CA GLU A 280 -0.03 40.24 -85.36
C GLU A 280 1.14 40.76 -86.17
N VAL A 281 2.35 40.23 -85.99
CA VAL A 281 3.54 40.55 -86.79
C VAL A 281 3.34 40.10 -88.24
N ALA A 282 2.81 38.91 -88.48
CA ALA A 282 2.46 38.45 -89.83
C ALA A 282 1.38 39.33 -90.48
N LEU A 283 0.34 39.72 -89.73
CA LEU A 283 -0.71 40.63 -90.21
C LEU A 283 -0.16 42.04 -90.44
N ARG A 284 0.68 42.59 -89.56
CA ARG A 284 1.33 43.90 -89.73
C ARG A 284 2.29 43.92 -90.91
N ALA A 285 3.06 42.86 -91.14
CA ALA A 285 3.89 42.72 -92.32
C ALA A 285 3.03 42.72 -93.60
N LYS A 286 1.94 41.96 -93.60
CA LYS A 286 1.02 41.86 -94.74
C LYS A 286 0.19 43.12 -94.98
N ILE A 287 -0.19 43.83 -93.91
CA ILE A 287 -0.79 45.17 -93.98
C ILE A 287 0.24 46.14 -94.59
N LYS A 288 1.49 46.15 -94.12
CA LYS A 288 2.53 47.05 -94.64
C LYS A 288 2.90 46.77 -96.10
N GLU A 289 2.83 45.51 -96.53
CA GLU A 289 3.00 45.11 -97.93
C GLU A 289 1.80 45.52 -98.80
N LEU A 290 0.58 45.36 -98.29
CA LEU A 290 -0.64 45.86 -98.94
C LEU A 290 -0.71 47.38 -98.97
N GLU A 291 -0.26 48.09 -97.92
CA GLU A 291 -0.15 49.55 -97.87
C GLU A 291 0.86 50.05 -98.91
N LEU A 292 1.98 49.33 -99.13
CA LEU A 292 2.94 49.67 -100.18
C LEU A 292 2.31 49.52 -101.58
N GLN A 293 1.66 48.38 -101.84
CA GLN A 293 0.97 48.11 -103.11
C GLN A 293 -0.22 49.07 -103.34
N ILE A 294 -0.92 49.43 -102.28
CA ILE A 294 -2.01 50.41 -102.31
C ILE A 294 -1.45 51.81 -102.51
N HIS A 295 -0.30 52.21 -101.96
CA HIS A 295 0.25 53.55 -102.19
C HIS A 295 0.75 53.72 -103.64
N GLU A 296 1.42 52.72 -104.21
CA GLU A 296 1.80 52.72 -105.64
C GLU A 296 0.57 52.73 -106.55
N SER A 297 -0.49 51.99 -106.19
CA SER A 297 -1.77 52.01 -106.92
C SER A 297 -2.54 53.32 -106.72
N ALA A 298 -2.47 53.91 -105.53
CA ALA A 298 -3.26 55.08 -105.13
C ALA A 298 -2.69 56.37 -105.70
N ASP A 299 -1.38 56.54 -105.84
CA ASP A 299 -0.84 57.76 -106.47
C ASP A 299 -1.18 57.78 -107.98
N SER A 300 -1.13 56.61 -108.64
CA SER A 300 -1.66 56.45 -110.01
C SER A 300 -3.17 56.66 -110.08
N ALA A 301 -3.92 56.25 -109.05
CA ALA A 301 -5.37 56.43 -108.99
C ALA A 301 -5.78 57.86 -108.62
N ILE A 302 -5.07 58.58 -107.75
CA ILE A 302 -5.39 59.96 -107.34
C ILE A 302 -5.14 60.92 -108.52
N SER A 303 -4.06 60.71 -109.28
CA SER A 303 -3.83 61.40 -110.54
C SER A 303 -4.85 61.02 -111.64
N SER A 304 -5.61 59.94 -111.48
CA SER A 304 -6.64 59.49 -112.42
C SER A 304 -8.07 59.79 -111.95
N THR A 305 -8.32 59.90 -110.64
CA THR A 305 -9.66 60.02 -110.02
C THR A 305 -9.99 61.46 -109.66
N SER A 306 -9.01 62.33 -109.45
CA SER A 306 -9.23 63.78 -109.58
C SER A 306 -9.75 64.12 -110.99
N VAL A 307 -9.11 63.55 -112.02
CA VAL A 307 -9.56 63.65 -113.42
C VAL A 307 -10.90 62.95 -113.61
N LEU A 308 -11.06 61.69 -113.19
CA LEU A 308 -12.30 60.91 -113.40
C LEU A 308 -13.48 61.37 -112.54
N GLN A 309 -13.32 62.10 -111.44
CA GLN A 309 -14.47 62.66 -110.72
C GLN A 309 -15.03 63.89 -111.45
N VAL A 310 -14.16 64.77 -111.97
CA VAL A 310 -14.54 65.80 -112.96
C VAL A 310 -15.14 65.15 -114.21
N TYR A 311 -14.57 64.03 -114.68
CA TYR A 311 -15.08 63.28 -115.83
C TYR A 311 -16.40 62.56 -115.54
N CYS A 312 -16.70 62.18 -114.29
CA CYS A 312 -17.96 61.54 -113.89
C CYS A 312 -19.08 62.57 -113.74
N GLU A 313 -18.79 63.76 -113.22
CA GLU A 313 -19.74 64.88 -113.28
C GLU A 313 -19.97 65.34 -114.72
N LEU A 314 -18.91 65.37 -115.56
CA LEU A 314 -19.05 65.54 -117.01
C LEU A 314 -19.80 64.38 -117.69
N ILE A 315 -19.69 63.12 -117.24
CA ILE A 315 -20.46 62.00 -117.80
C ILE A 315 -21.92 62.04 -117.33
N PHE A 316 -22.21 62.57 -116.14
CA PHE A 316 -23.60 62.80 -115.72
C PHE A 316 -24.23 63.97 -116.48
N LEU A 317 -23.52 65.11 -116.61
CA LEU A 317 -23.98 66.24 -117.42
C LEU A 317 -24.06 65.87 -118.90
N ASN A 318 -23.04 65.27 -119.49
CA ASN A 318 -23.01 64.87 -120.90
C ASN A 318 -23.86 63.63 -121.16
N GLY A 319 -24.17 62.81 -120.16
CA GLY A 319 -25.20 61.79 -120.23
C GLY A 319 -26.60 62.40 -120.29
N PHE A 320 -26.85 63.46 -119.51
CA PHE A 320 -28.08 64.26 -119.59
C PHE A 320 -28.16 65.06 -120.91
N TYR A 321 -27.04 65.62 -121.36
CA TYR A 321 -26.91 66.33 -122.63
C TYR A 321 -27.08 65.39 -123.81
N PHE A 322 -26.44 64.21 -123.80
CA PHE A 322 -26.58 63.21 -124.85
C PHE A 322 -28.00 62.64 -124.87
N LYS A 323 -28.62 62.36 -123.71
CA LYS A 323 -30.02 61.87 -123.65
C LYS A 323 -31.03 62.95 -124.05
N THR A 324 -30.71 64.24 -123.88
CA THR A 324 -31.49 65.34 -124.45
C THR A 324 -31.20 65.56 -125.94
N THR A 325 -29.98 65.38 -126.46
CA THR A 325 -29.70 65.48 -127.90
C THR A 325 -30.11 64.23 -128.70
N THR A 326 -30.09 63.02 -128.13
CA THR A 326 -30.69 61.85 -128.77
C THR A 326 -32.20 61.96 -128.71
N SER A 327 -32.83 62.29 -127.57
CA SER A 327 -34.28 62.54 -127.61
C SER A 327 -34.64 63.74 -128.48
N PHE A 328 -33.79 64.76 -128.66
CA PHE A 328 -34.02 65.82 -129.65
C PHE A 328 -33.85 65.31 -131.09
N SER A 329 -32.83 64.49 -131.38
CA SER A 329 -32.61 63.88 -132.70
C SER A 329 -33.68 62.84 -133.05
N ASP A 330 -34.11 62.04 -132.10
CA ASP A 330 -35.19 61.07 -132.21
C ASP A 330 -36.53 61.80 -132.34
N ASN A 331 -36.76 62.90 -131.60
CA ASN A 331 -37.90 63.79 -131.83
C ASN A 331 -37.80 64.53 -133.17
N GLN A 332 -36.60 64.81 -133.71
CA GLN A 332 -36.40 65.47 -134.99
C GLN A 332 -36.58 64.50 -136.17
N ILE A 333 -36.18 63.24 -135.99
CA ILE A 333 -36.49 62.12 -136.90
C ILE A 333 -37.98 61.78 -136.81
N ALA A 334 -38.57 61.73 -135.61
CA ALA A 334 -40.00 61.52 -135.43
C ALA A 334 -40.82 62.69 -135.97
N LEU A 335 -40.37 63.95 -135.84
CA LEU A 335 -40.96 65.11 -136.50
C LEU A 335 -40.78 65.06 -138.01
N SER A 336 -39.63 64.65 -138.53
CA SER A 336 -39.43 64.45 -139.97
C SER A 336 -40.32 63.34 -140.52
N ASN A 337 -40.52 62.28 -139.75
CA ASN A 337 -41.42 61.17 -140.09
C ASN A 337 -42.88 61.59 -139.97
N LEU A 338 -43.28 62.36 -138.95
CA LEU A 338 -44.61 62.96 -138.82
C LEU A 338 -44.87 63.97 -139.95
N GLN A 339 -43.88 64.78 -140.32
CA GLN A 339 -43.99 65.73 -141.43
C GLN A 339 -44.13 65.00 -142.77
N LYS A 340 -43.43 63.88 -142.93
CA LYS A 340 -43.57 63.01 -144.11
C LYS A 340 -44.93 62.30 -144.12
N VAL A 341 -45.35 61.69 -143.00
CA VAL A 341 -46.66 61.06 -142.83
C VAL A 341 -47.81 62.08 -142.97
N PHE A 342 -47.66 63.34 -142.53
CA PHE A 342 -48.63 64.40 -142.82
C PHE A 342 -48.63 64.84 -144.28
N GLN A 343 -47.54 64.65 -145.03
CA GLN A 343 -47.49 64.90 -146.46
C GLN A 343 -48.07 63.71 -147.25
N ASP A 344 -47.81 62.48 -146.80
CA ASP A 344 -48.35 61.24 -147.36
C ASP A 344 -49.86 61.15 -147.09
N ILE A 345 -50.34 61.27 -145.84
CA ILE A 345 -51.78 61.32 -145.49
C ILE A 345 -52.49 62.48 -146.17
N ARG A 346 -51.81 63.61 -146.43
CA ARG A 346 -52.43 64.71 -147.17
C ARG A 346 -52.57 64.39 -148.65
N LEU A 347 -51.55 63.77 -149.27
CA LEU A 347 -51.67 63.24 -150.62
C LEU A 347 -52.73 62.13 -150.70
N GLU A 348 -52.86 61.31 -149.66
CA GLU A 348 -53.85 60.24 -149.55
C GLU A 348 -55.27 60.80 -149.38
N TYR A 349 -55.47 61.86 -148.60
CA TYR A 349 -56.75 62.58 -148.49
C TYR A 349 -57.09 63.38 -149.76
N ASP A 350 -56.10 64.02 -150.38
CA ASP A 350 -56.28 64.70 -151.67
C ASP A 350 -56.57 63.66 -152.79
N LEU A 351 -56.00 62.45 -152.72
CA LEU A 351 -56.28 61.33 -153.65
C LEU A 351 -57.63 60.66 -153.38
N GLU A 352 -58.01 60.39 -152.14
CA GLU A 352 -59.30 59.80 -151.74
C GLU A 352 -60.44 60.75 -152.13
N ILE A 353 -60.26 62.07 -151.93
CA ILE A 353 -61.19 63.09 -152.45
C ILE A 353 -61.22 63.09 -153.99
N ILE A 354 -60.09 62.91 -154.69
CA ILE A 354 -60.09 62.83 -156.15
C ILE A 354 -60.79 61.55 -156.62
N GLU A 355 -60.53 60.38 -156.03
CA GLU A 355 -61.13 59.10 -156.42
C GLU A 355 -62.63 59.03 -156.04
N GLU A 356 -63.06 59.62 -154.92
CA GLU A 356 -64.48 59.76 -154.60
C GLU A 356 -65.18 60.81 -155.49
N LEU A 357 -64.51 61.91 -155.84
CA LEU A 357 -65.06 62.85 -156.84
C LEU A 357 -65.07 62.25 -158.25
N GLU A 358 -64.11 61.42 -158.62
CA GLU A 358 -64.08 60.71 -159.92
C GLU A 358 -65.12 59.59 -159.99
N THR A 359 -65.36 58.84 -158.91
CA THR A 359 -66.46 57.87 -158.86
C THR A 359 -67.83 58.55 -158.85
N GLN A 360 -68.03 59.63 -158.08
CA GLN A 360 -69.27 60.44 -158.15
C GLN A 360 -69.43 61.14 -159.51
N LEU A 361 -68.35 61.55 -160.17
CA LEU A 361 -68.39 62.04 -161.56
C LEU A 361 -68.72 60.92 -162.54
N SER A 362 -68.14 59.72 -162.39
CA SER A 362 -68.41 58.59 -163.28
C SER A 362 -69.82 58.04 -163.10
N GLU A 363 -70.40 58.10 -161.90
CA GLU A 363 -71.81 57.73 -161.66
C GLU A 363 -72.79 58.81 -162.15
N ARG A 364 -72.40 60.10 -162.17
CA ARG A 364 -73.21 61.19 -162.74
C ARG A 364 -73.01 61.40 -164.25
N ILE A 365 -71.86 61.01 -164.80
CA ILE A 365 -71.54 60.99 -166.24
C ILE A 365 -71.90 59.61 -166.84
N ALA A 366 -72.25 58.63 -166.02
CA ALA A 366 -73.35 57.71 -166.29
C ALA A 366 -74.74 58.42 -166.23
N VAL A 367 -74.83 59.52 -166.98
CA VAL A 367 -75.83 59.73 -168.04
C VAL A 367 -76.95 58.70 -167.96
N TYR A 368 -78.15 59.12 -167.54
CA TYR A 368 -79.08 59.86 -168.41
C TYR A 368 -79.17 59.34 -169.86
N SER A 369 -79.04 58.02 -170.05
CA SER A 369 -79.82 57.33 -171.07
C SER A 369 -81.31 57.21 -170.67
N THR A 370 -81.67 57.62 -169.45
CA THR A 370 -83.07 57.68 -168.95
C THR A 370 -83.36 58.93 -168.10
N ASN A 371 -84.18 59.83 -168.65
CA ASN A 371 -85.19 60.63 -167.92
C ASN A 371 -84.75 61.83 -167.06
N SER A 372 -84.06 62.78 -167.71
CA SER A 372 -84.22 64.23 -167.54
C SER A 372 -85.27 64.76 -166.55
N VAL A 373 -84.84 65.41 -165.46
CA VAL A 373 -85.59 66.51 -164.81
C VAL A 373 -84.65 67.69 -164.54
N SER A 374 -84.38 68.44 -165.62
CA SER A 374 -83.87 69.82 -165.68
C SER A 374 -83.93 70.18 -167.17
N GLN A 375 -84.54 71.28 -167.63
CA GLN A 375 -84.90 72.51 -166.92
C GLN A 375 -83.73 73.13 -166.13
N ILE A 376 -82.63 73.33 -166.86
CA ILE A 376 -81.94 74.63 -166.77
C ILE A 376 -82.99 75.65 -167.26
N ASP A 377 -83.77 76.20 -166.32
CA ASP A 377 -85.04 76.80 -166.69
C ASP A 377 -84.86 78.12 -167.46
N HIS A 378 -85.77 78.34 -168.41
CA HIS A 378 -85.68 79.41 -169.40
C HIS A 378 -85.71 80.81 -168.75
N GLU A 379 -86.17 80.90 -167.50
CA GLU A 379 -86.25 82.13 -166.72
C GLU A 379 -84.88 82.64 -166.22
N ILE A 380 -83.92 81.78 -165.89
CA ILE A 380 -82.55 82.23 -165.56
C ILE A 380 -81.89 82.82 -166.81
N LEU A 381 -82.08 82.18 -167.96
CA LEU A 381 -81.57 82.66 -169.23
C LEU A 381 -82.21 84.03 -169.60
N LYS A 382 -83.54 84.16 -169.48
CA LYS A 382 -84.23 85.44 -169.65
C LYS A 382 -83.72 86.52 -168.71
N GLN A 383 -83.56 86.24 -167.41
CA GLN A 383 -83.08 87.21 -166.43
C GLN A 383 -81.65 87.67 -166.71
N LEU A 384 -80.74 86.78 -167.15
CA LEU A 384 -79.40 87.19 -167.57
C LEU A 384 -79.41 88.00 -168.89
N PHE A 385 -80.26 87.64 -169.86
CA PHE A 385 -80.48 88.49 -171.04
C PHE A 385 -81.04 89.87 -170.65
N LEU A 386 -82.03 89.91 -169.75
CA LEU A 386 -82.65 91.15 -169.26
C LEU A 386 -81.63 92.01 -168.50
N SER A 387 -80.80 91.40 -167.66
CA SER A 387 -79.66 92.04 -166.99
C SER A 387 -78.69 92.63 -168.02
N TYR A 388 -78.28 91.87 -169.03
CA TYR A 388 -77.38 92.34 -170.09
C TYR A 388 -77.96 93.49 -170.95
N PHE A 389 -79.27 93.46 -171.23
CA PHE A 389 -79.95 94.50 -171.99
C PHE A 389 -80.27 95.77 -171.17
N THR A 390 -80.50 95.64 -169.85
CA THR A 390 -80.77 96.78 -168.95
C THR A 390 -79.52 97.37 -168.29
N ALA A 391 -78.40 96.65 -168.29
CA ALA A 391 -77.17 97.08 -167.64
C ALA A 391 -76.47 98.28 -168.31
N GLN A 392 -75.90 99.12 -167.46
CA GLN A 392 -74.92 100.15 -167.84
C GLN A 392 -73.68 99.51 -168.51
N PRO A 393 -73.00 100.19 -169.44
CA PRO A 393 -71.90 99.62 -170.22
C PRO A 393 -70.69 99.18 -169.38
N ASN A 394 -70.47 99.77 -168.20
CA ASN A 394 -69.45 99.35 -167.22
C ASN A 394 -69.76 97.98 -166.57
N LYS A 395 -71.03 97.60 -166.45
CA LYS A 395 -71.49 96.32 -165.90
C LYS A 395 -71.57 95.22 -166.95
N LYS A 396 -71.66 95.57 -168.24
CA LYS A 396 -71.70 94.59 -169.35
C LYS A 396 -70.50 93.61 -169.39
N PRO A 397 -69.22 93.98 -169.15
CA PRO A 397 -68.14 92.98 -169.12
C PRO A 397 -68.24 92.04 -167.91
N GLU A 398 -68.74 92.50 -166.75
CA GLU A 398 -68.92 91.68 -165.55
C GLU A 398 -70.09 90.69 -165.73
N ILE A 399 -71.20 91.16 -166.32
CA ILE A 399 -72.33 90.33 -166.75
C ILE A 399 -71.95 89.42 -167.93
N ALA A 400 -70.98 89.82 -168.77
CA ALA A 400 -70.44 88.98 -169.84
C ALA A 400 -69.50 87.89 -169.29
N MET A 401 -68.73 88.13 -168.22
CA MET A 401 -68.07 87.04 -167.49
C MET A 401 -69.10 86.06 -166.93
N LEU A 402 -70.22 86.57 -166.39
CA LEU A 402 -71.29 85.73 -165.86
C LEU A 402 -71.97 84.92 -166.98
N LEU A 403 -72.33 85.54 -168.10
CA LEU A 403 -72.86 84.88 -169.30
C LEU A 403 -71.87 83.86 -169.88
N ALA A 404 -70.58 84.20 -170.02
CA ALA A 404 -69.56 83.28 -170.52
C ALA A 404 -69.35 82.09 -169.57
N SER A 405 -69.36 82.34 -168.25
CA SER A 405 -69.25 81.28 -167.23
C SER A 405 -70.48 80.39 -167.15
N ILE A 406 -71.69 80.91 -167.46
CA ILE A 406 -72.95 80.16 -167.45
C ILE A 406 -73.17 79.42 -168.78
N LEU A 407 -72.75 80.01 -169.91
CA LEU A 407 -72.79 79.41 -171.24
C LEU A 407 -71.57 78.51 -171.55
N GLY A 408 -70.68 78.30 -170.58
CA GLY A 408 -69.56 77.34 -170.66
C GLY A 408 -68.30 77.81 -171.41
N TYR A 409 -68.25 79.05 -171.89
CA TYR A 409 -67.10 79.64 -172.61
C TYR A 409 -65.95 80.01 -171.67
N LYS A 410 -65.34 79.01 -171.01
CA LYS A 410 -64.20 79.15 -170.08
C LYS A 410 -62.95 79.77 -170.70
N GLU A 411 -62.77 79.67 -172.02
CA GLU A 411 -61.47 79.88 -172.67
C GLU A 411 -61.02 81.35 -172.72
N GLU A 412 -61.94 82.31 -172.69
CA GLU A 412 -61.61 83.75 -172.67
C GLU A 412 -61.49 84.32 -171.24
N VAL A 413 -62.08 83.68 -170.22
CA VAL A 413 -62.10 84.17 -168.82
C VAL A 413 -60.69 84.19 -168.20
N SER A 414 -59.78 83.33 -168.69
CA SER A 414 -58.46 83.08 -168.07
C SER A 414 -57.39 84.16 -168.32
N LYS A 415 -57.70 85.25 -169.06
CA LYS A 415 -56.69 86.25 -169.49
C LYS A 415 -56.58 87.51 -168.61
N LEU A 416 -57.29 87.63 -167.49
CA LEU A 416 -57.43 88.90 -166.73
C LEU A 416 -56.90 88.92 -165.26
N SER A 417 -56.07 87.98 -164.76
CA SER A 417 -55.76 87.90 -163.29
C SER A 417 -54.41 87.21 -162.84
N ARG A 418 -53.29 87.93 -162.53
CA ARG A 418 -51.99 87.39 -161.92
C ARG A 418 -51.03 88.41 -161.16
N THR A 419 -50.42 88.10 -159.96
CA THR A 419 -49.52 88.99 -159.05
C THR A 419 -48.57 88.32 -157.93
N ASN A 420 -47.85 89.07 -157.00
CA ASN A 420 -46.56 88.73 -156.24
C ASN A 420 -46.43 88.97 -154.65
N SER A 421 -45.26 88.74 -153.92
CA SER A 421 -45.05 88.81 -152.39
C SER A 421 -43.60 89.04 -151.73
N SER A 422 -43.37 89.01 -150.36
CA SER A 422 -42.08 89.28 -149.53
C SER A 422 -42.20 89.00 -147.95
N SER A 423 -41.31 89.08 -146.89
CA SER A 423 -39.82 89.16 -146.48
C SER A 423 -39.56 88.89 -144.90
N ARG A 424 -38.31 88.82 -144.27
CA ARG A 424 -37.99 88.37 -142.80
C ARG A 424 -36.59 88.77 -142.09
N TYR A 425 -36.27 88.30 -140.81
CA TYR A 425 -34.94 87.91 -140.10
C TYR A 425 -34.42 88.56 -138.71
N ALA A 426 -33.44 87.94 -137.91
CA ALA A 426 -33.01 88.26 -136.47
C ALA A 426 -31.61 87.72 -135.86
N ALA A 427 -31.18 87.96 -134.55
CA ALA A 427 -29.84 87.68 -133.83
C ALA A 427 -29.85 87.80 -132.21
N ASN A 428 -28.87 87.62 -131.22
CA ASN A 428 -27.55 86.92 -130.86
C ASN A 428 -27.09 87.08 -129.29
N LYS A 429 -26.05 86.39 -128.65
CA LYS A 429 -25.54 86.57 -127.19
C LYS A 429 -24.11 85.96 -126.69
N ILE A 430 -23.68 85.98 -125.36
CA ILE A 430 -22.29 85.63 -124.78
C ILE A 430 -22.13 85.21 -123.22
N SER A 431 -20.92 84.93 -122.58
CA SER A 431 -20.63 84.28 -121.20
C SER A 431 -19.36 84.71 -120.30
N LEU A 432 -19.09 84.11 -119.10
CA LEU A 432 -18.15 84.55 -117.99
C LEU A 432 -17.15 83.54 -117.26
N ALA A 433 -17.40 82.23 -117.14
CA ALA A 433 -16.88 81.41 -116.00
C ALA A 433 -15.35 81.16 -115.82
N GLU A 434 -14.51 81.41 -116.83
CA GLU A 434 -13.16 80.81 -116.96
C GLU A 434 -12.07 81.28 -115.96
N GLN A 435 -12.33 82.32 -115.15
CA GLN A 435 -11.26 82.98 -114.36
C GLN A 435 -11.05 82.43 -112.93
N PHE A 436 -11.98 81.65 -112.38
CA PHE A 436 -11.95 81.27 -110.95
C PHE A 436 -10.94 80.17 -110.58
N ILE A 437 -10.48 79.37 -111.55
CA ILE A 437 -9.75 78.11 -111.30
C ILE A 437 -8.34 78.33 -110.72
N ARG A 438 -7.71 79.49 -110.99
CA ARG A 438 -6.31 79.80 -110.62
C ARG A 438 -6.04 80.11 -109.13
N PHE A 439 -7.02 79.93 -108.25
CA PHE A 439 -6.90 80.34 -106.83
C PHE A 439 -6.43 79.21 -105.88
N LEU A 440 -6.65 77.94 -106.23
CA LEU A 440 -6.63 76.83 -105.26
C LEU A 440 -5.34 75.98 -105.22
N GLU A 441 -4.39 76.17 -106.14
CA GLU A 441 -3.21 75.29 -106.27
C GLU A 441 -2.10 75.55 -105.23
N ASN A 442 -2.23 76.59 -104.38
CA ASN A 442 -1.18 77.05 -103.46
C ASN A 442 -1.37 76.62 -101.98
N GLU A 443 -2.20 75.62 -101.68
CA GLU A 443 -2.46 75.14 -100.30
C GLU A 443 -2.15 73.64 -100.13
N SER A 444 -0.91 73.28 -99.77
CA SER A 444 -0.54 71.95 -99.19
C SER A 444 0.93 71.86 -98.70
N VAL A 445 1.26 70.75 -97.99
CA VAL A 445 2.60 70.18 -97.65
C VAL A 445 3.22 70.44 -96.23
N THR A 446 3.66 69.34 -95.57
CA THR A 446 4.54 69.12 -94.35
C THR A 446 4.02 69.20 -92.88
N SER A 447 4.36 68.19 -92.01
CA SER A 447 3.98 68.00 -90.56
C SER A 447 4.67 66.78 -89.80
N ALA A 448 4.41 66.55 -88.47
CA ALA A 448 4.71 65.38 -87.53
C ALA A 448 6.08 65.34 -86.72
N THR A 449 6.45 64.49 -85.70
CA THR A 449 6.05 63.13 -85.11
C THR A 449 6.16 62.95 -83.52
N SER A 450 6.76 61.87 -82.92
CA SER A 450 6.74 61.41 -81.47
C SER A 450 7.93 60.43 -81.06
N HIS A 451 8.13 59.67 -79.92
CA HIS A 451 7.42 59.20 -78.68
C HIS A 451 8.35 58.51 -77.55
N SER A 452 7.83 57.68 -76.58
CA SER A 452 8.49 56.68 -75.62
C SER A 452 9.06 57.09 -74.20
N LEU A 453 9.44 56.29 -73.14
CA LEU A 453 9.11 54.94 -72.50
C LEU A 453 9.74 54.72 -71.04
N PRO A 454 9.30 53.77 -70.13
CA PRO A 454 9.82 53.51 -68.71
C PRO A 454 10.06 52.01 -68.22
N ILE A 455 10.60 51.67 -66.99
CA ILE A 455 10.60 50.30 -66.28
C ILE A 455 11.12 50.19 -64.76
N GLU A 456 11.10 48.98 -64.10
CA GLU A 456 11.09 48.60 -62.61
C GLU A 456 12.41 48.16 -61.82
N VAL A 457 12.32 47.69 -60.52
CA VAL A 457 12.56 46.27 -60.02
C VAL A 457 12.78 46.05 -58.45
N ARG A 458 11.93 45.20 -57.82
CA ARG A 458 11.99 44.18 -56.68
C ARG A 458 12.82 44.25 -55.35
N LYS A 459 12.46 43.34 -54.39
CA LYS A 459 13.03 43.02 -53.03
C LYS A 459 12.96 41.50 -52.72
N PHE A 460 13.73 40.95 -51.74
CA PHE A 460 13.34 39.95 -50.69
C PHE A 460 14.55 39.28 -49.98
N ASN A 461 14.56 39.15 -48.62
CA ASN A 461 15.27 38.10 -47.84
C ASN A 461 15.13 38.27 -46.30
N PHE A 462 14.51 37.32 -45.56
CA PHE A 462 14.67 37.15 -44.09
C PHE A 462 14.03 35.83 -43.56
N ILE A 463 14.20 35.52 -42.27
CA ILE A 463 13.54 34.44 -41.47
C ILE A 463 14.01 32.99 -41.75
N LEU A 464 15.27 32.66 -41.43
CA LEU A 464 15.69 31.23 -41.26
C LEU A 464 16.47 30.93 -39.97
N GLU A 465 17.31 31.84 -39.47
CA GLU A 465 18.28 31.56 -38.38
C GLU A 465 17.65 31.17 -37.03
N LYS A 466 16.53 31.80 -36.63
CA LYS A 466 16.02 31.71 -35.24
C LYS A 466 15.52 30.33 -34.79
N LYS A 467 15.42 29.32 -35.68
CA LYS A 467 15.01 27.96 -35.30
C LYS A 467 16.19 27.04 -34.93
N ILE A 468 17.36 27.20 -35.55
CA ILE A 468 18.49 26.26 -35.37
C ILE A 468 19.11 26.39 -33.97
N PHE A 469 19.32 27.63 -33.51
CA PHE A 469 20.02 27.93 -32.25
C PHE A 469 19.36 27.32 -31.00
N LYS A 470 18.02 27.19 -31.00
CA LYS A 470 17.26 26.62 -29.87
C LYS A 470 17.39 25.11 -29.71
N PHE A 471 17.83 24.38 -30.74
CA PHE A 471 17.89 22.91 -30.71
C PHE A 471 19.22 22.38 -30.13
N PHE A 472 20.34 23.03 -30.46
CA PHE A 472 21.67 22.63 -29.96
C PHE A 472 21.83 22.82 -28.45
N SER A 473 21.32 23.93 -27.89
CA SER A 473 21.42 24.28 -26.47
C SER A 473 20.99 23.14 -25.53
N LYS A 474 19.82 22.52 -25.75
CA LYS A 474 19.33 21.43 -24.88
C LYS A 474 20.16 20.15 -24.99
N LYS A 475 20.66 19.80 -26.18
CA LYS A 475 21.40 18.54 -26.39
C LYS A 475 22.79 18.56 -25.73
N ILE A 476 23.45 19.73 -25.76
CA ILE A 476 24.74 19.96 -25.08
C ILE A 476 24.58 19.92 -23.55
N LEU A 477 23.52 20.55 -23.02
CA LEU A 477 23.27 20.58 -21.56
C LEU A 477 23.08 19.17 -20.97
N ILE A 478 22.40 18.27 -21.69
CA ILE A 478 22.20 16.88 -21.27
C ILE A 478 23.53 16.11 -21.26
N TYR A 479 24.37 16.29 -22.28
CA TYR A 479 25.68 15.63 -22.35
C TYR A 479 26.62 16.03 -21.19
N LEU A 480 26.63 17.31 -20.82
CA LEU A 480 27.33 17.80 -19.64
C LEU A 480 26.82 17.16 -18.34
N LEU A 481 25.51 17.03 -18.18
CA LEU A 481 24.89 16.45 -16.98
C LEU A 481 25.17 14.95 -16.81
N VAL A 482 25.35 14.21 -17.91
CA VAL A 482 25.77 12.79 -17.87
C VAL A 482 27.26 12.65 -17.52
N MET A 483 28.13 13.49 -18.11
CA MET A 483 29.56 13.53 -17.75
C MET A 483 29.78 13.87 -16.27
N MET A 484 28.93 14.71 -15.68
CA MET A 484 29.00 15.14 -14.28
C MET A 484 28.82 14.01 -13.23
N LYS A 485 28.50 12.78 -13.63
CA LYS A 485 28.33 11.63 -12.70
C LYS A 485 29.50 10.62 -12.67
N PHE A 486 30.57 10.81 -13.43
CA PHE A 486 31.74 9.91 -13.40
C PHE A 486 32.84 10.38 -12.43
N PRO A 487 33.52 9.46 -11.71
CA PRO A 487 34.50 9.80 -10.67
C PRO A 487 35.80 10.48 -11.18
N PHE A 488 36.00 10.57 -12.50
CA PHE A 488 37.11 11.30 -13.13
C PHE A 488 37.13 12.81 -12.84
N ILE A 489 36.08 13.37 -12.24
CA ILE A 489 36.06 14.78 -11.80
C ILE A 489 37.09 15.04 -10.70
N SER A 490 37.37 14.06 -9.83
CA SER A 490 38.40 14.20 -8.78
C SER A 490 39.80 14.32 -9.39
N THR A 491 40.13 13.48 -10.37
CA THR A 491 41.40 13.55 -11.10
C THR A 491 41.49 14.79 -11.99
N PHE A 492 40.41 15.20 -12.65
CA PHE A 492 40.38 16.41 -13.49
C PHE A 492 40.54 17.71 -12.68
N ILE A 493 39.88 17.84 -11.53
CA ILE A 493 40.08 18.98 -10.60
C ILE A 493 41.50 18.99 -10.04
N THR A 494 42.06 17.82 -9.74
CA THR A 494 43.46 17.70 -9.28
C THR A 494 44.44 18.14 -10.38
N PHE A 495 44.19 17.74 -11.63
CA PHE A 495 44.99 18.15 -12.78
C PHE A 495 44.93 19.66 -13.04
N LEU A 496 43.74 20.27 -12.95
CA LEU A 496 43.56 21.72 -13.05
C LEU A 496 44.26 22.48 -11.90
N LYS A 497 44.24 21.95 -10.67
CA LYS A 497 44.98 22.52 -9.52
C LYS A 497 46.50 22.46 -9.67
N ILE A 498 47.02 21.55 -10.49
CA ILE A 498 48.44 21.48 -10.85
C ILE A 498 48.74 22.46 -11.99
N PHE A 499 47.89 22.49 -13.03
CA PHE A 499 48.12 23.30 -14.23
C PHE A 499 48.01 24.81 -13.97
N PHE A 500 47.15 25.26 -13.06
CA PHE A 500 47.05 26.67 -12.62
C PHE A 500 47.95 27.01 -11.42
N ARG A 501 48.95 26.18 -11.13
CA ARG A 501 50.02 26.47 -10.16
C ARG A 501 51.41 26.59 -10.81
N TYR A 502 51.47 26.37 -12.12
CA TYR A 502 52.43 26.95 -13.05
C TYR A 502 51.80 28.15 -13.75
#